data_AF-A0A9D1IES7-F1
#
_entry.id   AF-A0A9D1IES7-F1
#
_cell.length_a   1.000
_cell.length_b   1.000
_cell.length_c   1.000
_cell.angle_alpha   90.00
_cell.angle_beta   90.00
_cell.angle_gamma   90.00
#
_symmetry.space_group_name_H-M   'P 1'
#
loop_
_entity.id
_entity.type
_entity.pdbx_description
1 polymer ?
#
loop_
_entity_poly.entity_id
_entity_poly.type
_entity_poly.pdbx_seq_one_letter_code
_entity_poly.pdbx_strand_id
1 'polypeptide(L)'
;MDNKCPKCGGKLRVFDLKPECPHCGCNLMYYNMEARLEADAEKAEAEWAKVDALLYKLTPRRIRQKRERQAAEEAAEKKEAENENK
;
A
#
# COMPACT_ATOMS: atom_id res chain seq x y z
N MET A 1 -22.51 18.46 -11.00
CA MET A 1 -21.43 18.32 -10.01
C MET A 1 -21.32 19.63 -9.27
N ASP A 2 -21.51 19.64 -7.95
CA ASP A 2 -21.17 20.82 -7.15
C ASP A 2 -19.65 20.96 -7.14
N ASN A 3 -19.12 22.02 -7.74
CA ASN A 3 -17.70 22.35 -7.72
C ASN A 3 -17.32 22.80 -6.29
N LYS A 4 -17.28 21.88 -5.34
CA LYS A 4 -16.94 22.12 -3.94
C LYS A 4 -15.63 21.41 -3.63
N CYS A 5 -14.74 22.08 -2.90
CA CYS A 5 -13.52 21.44 -2.44
C CYS A 5 -13.86 20.35 -1.41
N PRO A 6 -13.31 19.13 -1.53
CA PRO A 6 -13.64 18.03 -0.63
C PRO A 6 -13.12 18.22 0.81
N LYS A 7 -12.19 19.17 1.05
CA LYS A 7 -11.66 19.49 2.39
C LYS A 7 -12.33 20.69 3.06
N CYS A 8 -12.70 21.73 2.30
CA CYS A 8 -13.21 22.99 2.87
C CYS A 8 -14.63 23.37 2.41
N GLY A 9 -15.22 22.64 1.47
CA GLY A 9 -16.58 22.91 0.97
C GLY A 9 -16.73 24.22 0.17
N GLY A 10 -15.64 24.98 -0.02
CA GLY A 10 -15.64 26.21 -0.80
C GLY A 10 -16.03 25.97 -2.25
N LYS A 11 -16.87 26.83 -2.81
CA LYS A 11 -17.29 26.77 -4.22
C LYS A 11 -16.10 27.16 -5.11
N LEU A 12 -15.51 26.21 -5.82
CA LEU A 12 -14.54 26.49 -6.87
C LEU A 12 -15.26 27.13 -8.06
N ARG A 13 -14.80 28.31 -8.49
CA ARG A 13 -15.29 28.93 -9.72
C ARG A 13 -14.63 28.24 -10.91
N VAL A 14 -15.28 28.25 -12.07
CA VAL A 14 -14.78 27.58 -13.30
C VAL A 14 -13.38 28.09 -13.72
N PHE A 15 -13.02 29.30 -13.31
CA PHE A 15 -11.70 29.90 -13.55
C PHE A 15 -10.59 29.44 -12.58
N ASP A 16 -10.93 28.76 -11.47
CA ASP A 16 -9.97 28.23 -10.50
C ASP A 16 -9.51 26.81 -10.88
N LEU A 17 -9.11 26.63 -12.15
CA LEU A 17 -8.65 25.35 -12.73
C LEU A 17 -7.23 24.98 -12.28
N LYS A 18 -6.80 25.43 -11.11
CA LYS A 18 -5.56 24.95 -10.49
C LYS A 18 -5.83 23.64 -9.76
N PRO A 19 -4.88 22.69 -9.78
CA PRO A 19 -5.03 21.43 -9.04
C PRO A 19 -5.11 21.62 -7.52
N GLU A 20 -4.73 22.81 -7.03
CA GLU A 20 -4.80 23.22 -5.64
C GLU A 20 -6.03 24.08 -5.38
N CYS A 21 -6.74 23.82 -4.29
CA CYS A 21 -7.86 24.65 -3.87
C CYS A 21 -7.37 26.04 -3.42
N PRO A 22 -7.94 27.15 -3.93
CA PRO A 22 -7.54 28.51 -3.54
C PRO A 22 -7.88 28.88 -2.08
N HIS A 23 -8.73 28.11 -1.41
CA HIS A 23 -9.14 28.38 -0.02
C HIS A 23 -8.35 27.57 1.03
N CYS A 24 -7.81 26.40 0.67
CA CYS A 24 -7.18 25.50 1.63
C CYS A 24 -5.86 24.89 1.16
N GLY A 25 -5.40 25.20 -0.07
CA GLY A 25 -4.15 24.71 -0.65
C GLY A 25 -4.09 23.19 -0.86
N CYS A 26 -5.21 22.48 -0.68
CA CYS A 26 -5.25 21.04 -0.83
C CYS A 26 -5.29 20.66 -2.31
N ASN A 27 -4.46 19.70 -2.71
CA ASN A 27 -4.46 19.15 -4.06
C ASN A 27 -5.72 18.29 -4.26
N LEU A 28 -6.67 18.78 -5.06
CA LEU A 28 -7.95 18.11 -5.32
C LEU A 28 -7.76 16.74 -5.98
N MET A 29 -6.72 16.57 -6.80
CA MET A 29 -6.48 15.34 -7.56
C MET A 29 -5.97 14.21 -6.66
N TYR A 30 -5.10 14.53 -5.71
CA TYR A 30 -4.52 13.55 -4.79
C TYR A 30 -5.29 13.45 -3.46
N TYR A 31 -6.33 14.25 -3.27
CA TYR A 31 -7.15 14.15 -2.08
C TYR A 31 -7.81 12.77 -2.00
N ASN A 32 -7.57 12.06 -0.89
CA ASN A 32 -8.08 10.73 -0.62
C ASN A 32 -7.43 9.59 -1.42
N MET A 33 -6.29 9.82 -2.08
CA MET A 33 -5.58 8.77 -2.82
C MET A 33 -4.85 7.81 -1.86
N GLU A 34 -4.16 8.34 -0.86
CA GLU A 34 -3.45 7.55 0.17
C GLU A 34 -4.41 6.63 0.94
N ALA A 35 -5.54 7.16 1.41
CA ALA A 35 -6.53 6.36 2.14
C ALA A 35 -7.16 5.26 1.28
N ARG A 36 -7.30 5.47 -0.03
CA ARG A 36 -7.77 4.42 -0.95
C ARG A 36 -6.69 3.37 -1.19
N LEU A 37 -5.44 3.81 -1.31
CA LEU A 37 -4.31 2.91 -1.52
C LEU A 37 -4.08 2.01 -0.32
N GLU A 38 -4.20 2.54 0.90
CA GLU A 38 -4.11 1.78 2.14
C GLU A 38 -5.25 0.76 2.26
N ALA A 39 -6.49 1.17 1.97
CA ALA A 39 -7.64 0.25 1.98
C ALA A 39 -7.53 -0.87 0.93
N ASP A 40 -6.88 -0.61 -0.21
CA ASP A 40 -6.63 -1.64 -1.22
C ASP A 40 -5.45 -2.54 -0.84
N ALA A 41 -4.44 -2.01 -0.16
CA ALA A 41 -3.33 -2.79 0.40
C ALA A 41 -3.83 -3.81 1.45
N GLU A 42 -4.67 -3.38 2.40
CA GLU A 42 -5.24 -4.27 3.42
C GLU A 42 -6.05 -5.42 2.81
N LYS A 43 -6.84 -5.14 1.77
CA LYS A 43 -7.60 -6.18 1.06
C LYS A 43 -6.67 -7.14 0.33
N ALA A 44 -5.64 -6.62 -0.34
CA ALA A 44 -4.67 -7.45 -1.03
C ALA A 44 -3.96 -8.39 -0.05
N GLU A 45 -3.52 -7.90 1.11
CA GLU A 45 -2.90 -8.73 2.15
C GLU A 45 -3.85 -9.81 2.67
N ALA A 46 -5.13 -9.48 2.88
CA ALA A 46 -6.13 -10.44 3.33
C ALA A 46 -6.43 -11.54 2.29
N GLU A 47 -6.40 -11.22 0.99
CA GLU A 47 -6.55 -12.20 -0.08
C GLU A 47 -5.31 -13.08 -0.22
N TRP A 48 -4.12 -12.48 -0.16
CA TRP A 48 -2.85 -13.21 -0.21
C TRP A 48 -2.69 -14.19 0.94
N ALA A 49 -3.09 -13.82 2.16
CA ALA A 49 -3.05 -14.72 3.31
C ALA A 49 -3.89 -15.99 3.10
N LYS A 50 -5.05 -15.88 2.43
CA LYS A 50 -5.90 -17.04 2.10
C LYS A 50 -5.27 -17.93 1.04
N VAL A 51 -4.69 -17.32 0.01
CA VAL A 51 -3.98 -18.02 -1.06
C VAL A 51 -2.77 -18.76 -0.49
N ASP A 52 -2.00 -18.13 0.38
CA ASP A 52 -0.85 -18.76 1.04
C ASP A 52 -1.27 -19.91 1.96
N ALA A 53 -2.36 -19.77 2.71
CA ALA A 53 -2.87 -20.88 3.52
C ALA A 53 -3.29 -22.08 2.66
N LEU A 54 -3.85 -21.83 1.47
CA LEU A 54 -4.23 -22.87 0.52
C LEU A 54 -2.99 -23.52 -0.12
N LEU A 55 -2.06 -22.71 -0.61
CA LEU A 55 -0.78 -23.17 -1.18
C LEU A 55 0.04 -23.95 -0.16
N TYR A 56 0.04 -23.51 1.10
CA TYR A 56 0.69 -24.24 2.17
C TYR A 56 0.09 -25.64 2.26
N LYS A 57 -1.23 -25.81 2.27
CA LYS A 57 -1.85 -27.15 2.36
C LYS A 57 -1.51 -28.06 1.17
N LEU A 58 -1.51 -27.51 -0.04
CA LEU A 58 -1.23 -28.28 -1.27
C LEU A 58 0.25 -28.59 -1.48
N THR A 59 1.17 -27.76 -0.98
CA THR A 59 2.60 -27.94 -1.25
C THR A 59 3.17 -29.16 -0.52
N PRO A 60 3.96 -30.01 -1.21
CA PRO A 60 4.60 -31.16 -0.59
C PRO A 60 5.69 -30.74 0.41
N ARG A 61 5.90 -31.56 1.45
CA ARG A 61 6.82 -31.27 2.58
C ARG A 61 8.24 -30.89 2.14
N ARG A 62 8.76 -31.50 1.06
CA ARG A 62 10.11 -31.23 0.54
C ARG A 62 10.27 -29.79 0.02
N ILE A 63 9.24 -29.24 -0.62
CA ILE A 63 9.27 -27.87 -1.15
C ILE A 63 9.14 -26.87 0.01
N ARG A 64 8.34 -27.19 1.03
CA ARG A 64 8.23 -26.36 2.25
C ARG A 64 9.57 -26.23 2.96
N GLN A 65 10.24 -27.36 3.22
CA GLN A 65 11.57 -27.37 3.85
C GLN A 65 12.61 -26.56 3.05
N LYS A 66 12.55 -26.63 1.71
CA LYS A 66 13.46 -25.85 0.85
C LYS A 66 13.17 -24.35 0.94
N ARG A 67 11.89 -23.95 0.92
CA ARG A 67 11.47 -22.55 1.07
C ARG A 67 11.82 -21.98 2.45
N GLU A 68 11.61 -22.75 3.51
CA GLU A 68 11.96 -22.36 4.89
C GLU A 68 13.47 -22.15 5.03
N ARG A 69 14.29 -23.02 4.42
CA ARG A 69 15.75 -22.86 4.39
C ARG A 69 16.18 -21.60 3.64
N GLN A 70 15.60 -21.35 2.45
CA GLN A 70 15.87 -20.14 1.67
C GLN A 70 15.46 -18.87 2.42
N ALA A 71 14.29 -18.87 3.07
CA ALA A 71 13.83 -17.74 3.87
C ALA A 71 14.73 -17.48 5.09
N ALA A 72 15.27 -18.54 5.71
CA ALA A 72 16.23 -18.42 6.81
C ALA A 72 17.58 -17.86 6.34
N GLU A 73 18.06 -18.29 5.18
CA GLU A 73 19.28 -17.78 4.53
C GLU A 73 19.11 -16.28 4.17
N GLU A 74 18.01 -15.90 3.53
CA GLU A 74 17.70 -14.50 3.21
C GLU A 74 17.52 -13.62 4.46
N ALA A 75 16.92 -14.16 5.54
CA ALA A 75 16.76 -13.43 6.80
C ALA A 75 18.09 -13.27 7.55
N ALA A 76 19.03 -14.20 7.40
CA ALA A 76 20.39 -14.06 7.92
C ALA A 76 21.15 -12.98 7.14
N GLU A 77 21.12 -13.03 5.81
CA GLU A 77 21.78 -12.05 4.93
C GLU A 77 21.26 -10.62 5.18
N LYS A 78 19.95 -10.45 5.38
CA LYS A 78 19.37 -9.14 5.73
C LYS A 78 19.86 -8.62 7.09
N LYS A 79 20.01 -9.49 8.09
CA LYS A 79 20.53 -9.10 9.41
C LYS A 79 22.01 -8.74 9.35
N GLU A 80 22.77 -9.44 8.53
CA GLU A 80 24.18 -9.13 8.28
C GLU A 80 24.30 -7.76 7.58
N ALA A 81 23.52 -7.53 6.53
CA ALA A 81 23.49 -6.24 5.84
C ALA A 81 22.99 -5.07 6.72
N GLU A 82 22.03 -5.31 7.62
CA GLU A 82 21.54 -4.30 8.57
C GLU A 82 22.55 -4.01 9.69
N ASN A 83 23.37 -5.00 10.06
CA ASN A 83 24.45 -4.83 11.03
C ASN A 83 25.69 -4.15 10.42
N GLU A 84 25.97 -4.36 9.13
CA GLU A 84 27.05 -3.68 8.41
C GLU A 84 26.75 -2.20 8.10
N ASN A 85 25.46 -1.84 8.05
CA ASN A 85 25.01 -0.47 7.75
C ASN A 85 24.74 0.36 9.03
N LYS A 86 25.11 -0.15 10.20
CA LYS A 86 24.92 0.48 11.52
C LYS A 86 26.26 0.82 12.17
#